data_AF-A0A9E0HG18-F1
#
_entry.id   AF-A0A9E0HG18-F1
#
_cell.length_a   1.000
_cell.length_b   1.000
_cell.length_c   1.000
_cell.angle_alpha   90.00
_cell.angle_beta   90.00
_cell.angle_gamma   90.00
#
_symmetry.space_group_name_H-M   'P 1'
#
loop_
_entity.id
_entity.type
_entity.pdbx_description
1 polymer ?
#
loop_
_entity_poly.entity_id
_entity_poly.type
_entity_poly.pdbx_seq_one_letter_code
_entity_poly.pdbx_strand_id
1 'polypeptide(L)'
;MMKRSLVTLGLALSTQLAACMVGDSTDTLNQDLTFEEFKALTYLEPWADGVYIINGDTPVHNEKALYEEWLAIYGGQELIVNTSGGVDTKWSDTQKLNLTYCVSDTFGANKTKVLAAFDKATTLGWEVRGNVNFIHLTAQDANCTASNTNVVFDVRPVNVGGQYLARAFFPNNARSSRNVLIDNTAFDPNLTWPLENIIAHELGHALGFRHEHTRPESGACFEDNNWRPLTPYDSASVMHYPQCNGTSSNLAFTQRDTDGIVALYGAPGGNPPPPPPPPPPGGTQTWTGSLTQGLFRVVGGPIAVRSGTTLTVTMTGTGDPDLYVRFNSAPTRSRFSCRPYLSSATETCTLTVPSTATSFYVAVDGYTASTYNVTATYTPR
;
A
#
# COMPACT_ATOMS: atom_id res chain seq x y z
N MET A 1 -41.68 -58.75 30.69
CA MET A 1 -42.35 -57.65 31.43
C MET A 1 -42.27 -56.40 30.54
N MET A 2 -43.39 -55.80 30.14
CA MET A 2 -43.86 -54.44 30.58
C MET A 2 -42.87 -53.29 30.29
N LYS A 3 -43.27 -52.12 29.76
CA LYS A 3 -44.56 -51.65 29.20
C LYS A 3 -44.33 -50.36 28.36
N ARG A 4 -45.39 -49.87 27.69
CA ARG A 4 -45.42 -48.63 26.88
C ARG A 4 -45.29 -47.33 27.70
N SER A 5 -44.64 -46.33 27.11
CA SER A 5 -45.00 -44.89 26.91
C SER A 5 -45.64 -44.00 28.00
N LEU A 6 -45.49 -42.67 27.76
CA LEU A 6 -46.02 -41.47 28.45
C LEU A 6 -45.31 -41.10 29.77
N VAL A 7 -44.79 -39.88 30.01
CA VAL A 7 -45.11 -38.47 29.64
C VAL A 7 -46.22 -37.82 30.49
N THR A 8 -45.79 -37.02 31.46
CA THR A 8 -46.44 -35.85 32.10
C THR A 8 -45.35 -35.26 33.02
N LEU A 9 -44.88 -34.01 32.96
CA LEU A 9 -45.40 -32.70 32.55
C LEU A 9 -46.34 -32.02 33.56
N GLY A 10 -45.73 -31.20 34.42
CA GLY A 10 -46.26 -29.94 34.97
C GLY A 10 -45.05 -28.98 35.03
N LEU A 11 -45.00 -27.80 34.40
CA LEU A 11 -45.92 -26.66 34.38
C LEU A 11 -46.34 -26.20 35.79
N ALA A 12 -46.32 -24.90 36.13
CA ALA A 12 -45.77 -23.73 35.43
C ALA A 12 -45.76 -22.47 36.34
N LEU A 13 -45.26 -21.36 35.75
CA LEU A 13 -45.45 -19.90 35.96
C LEU A 13 -44.19 -19.18 36.48
N SER A 14 -43.77 -17.99 36.01
CA SER A 14 -44.21 -17.07 34.90
C SER A 14 -43.24 -15.85 34.83
N THR A 15 -42.94 -15.10 33.75
CA THR A 15 -43.15 -15.14 32.27
C THR A 15 -42.17 -14.09 31.66
N GLN A 16 -41.38 -14.37 30.60
CA GLN A 16 -41.60 -14.06 29.15
C GLN A 16 -41.69 -12.54 28.78
N LEU A 17 -41.25 -12.02 27.62
CA LEU A 17 -40.84 -12.56 26.28
C LEU A 17 -39.48 -11.93 25.83
N ALA A 18 -38.76 -12.24 24.71
CA ALA A 18 -38.95 -13.01 23.45
C ALA A 18 -37.56 -13.59 23.00
N ALA A 19 -37.38 -14.80 22.40
CA ALA A 19 -37.63 -15.30 21.02
C ALA A 19 -36.71 -14.66 19.92
N CYS A 20 -36.02 -15.33 18.96
CA CYS A 20 -36.21 -16.62 18.25
C CYS A 20 -34.90 -17.20 17.61
N MET A 21 -34.74 -18.54 17.51
CA MET A 21 -34.08 -19.34 16.40
C MET A 21 -32.58 -19.08 16.02
N VAL A 22 -31.79 -19.85 15.24
CA VAL A 22 -31.74 -21.27 14.73
C VAL A 22 -30.28 -21.63 14.34
N GLY A 23 -29.77 -22.87 14.52
CA GLY A 23 -29.46 -23.78 13.40
C GLY A 23 -28.20 -24.67 13.61
N ASP A 24 -28.12 -25.80 12.90
CA ASP A 24 -26.99 -26.75 12.85
C ASP A 24 -26.46 -26.83 11.41
N SER A 25 -25.13 -26.85 11.23
CA SER A 25 -24.43 -27.06 9.95
C SER A 25 -22.96 -27.44 10.19
N THR A 26 -22.51 -28.54 9.57
CA THR A 26 -21.09 -28.89 9.47
C THR A 26 -20.36 -27.97 8.49
N ASP A 27 -19.39 -27.17 8.93
CA ASP A 27 -18.33 -26.66 8.04
C ASP A 27 -17.03 -26.33 8.80
N THR A 28 -15.99 -26.16 8.00
CA THR A 28 -14.58 -25.95 8.35
C THR A 28 -14.30 -24.72 9.21
N LEU A 29 -13.24 -24.81 10.03
CA LEU A 29 -12.68 -23.70 10.81
C LEU A 29 -12.13 -22.61 9.87
N ASN A 30 -12.95 -21.63 9.53
CA ASN A 30 -12.56 -20.47 8.73
C ASN A 30 -13.47 -19.26 9.03
N GLN A 31 -13.29 -18.67 10.22
CA GLN A 31 -14.05 -17.50 10.70
C GLN A 31 -13.06 -16.48 11.25
N ASP A 32 -12.92 -15.34 10.58
CA ASP A 32 -12.12 -14.19 11.02
C ASP A 32 -12.86 -13.47 12.16
N LEU A 33 -12.68 -13.94 13.40
CA LEU A 33 -13.31 -13.35 14.58
C LEU A 33 -12.84 -11.91 14.79
N THR A 34 -13.75 -10.96 15.03
CA THR A 34 -13.35 -9.62 15.48
C THR A 34 -12.75 -9.66 16.88
N PHE A 35 -11.98 -8.64 17.26
CA PHE A 35 -11.33 -8.62 18.57
C PHE A 35 -12.32 -8.75 19.73
N GLU A 36 -13.46 -8.06 19.67
CA GLU A 36 -14.46 -8.12 20.75
C GLU A 36 -15.11 -9.52 20.85
N GLU A 37 -15.27 -10.23 19.72
CA GLU A 37 -15.76 -11.61 19.70
C GLU A 37 -14.72 -12.58 20.27
N PHE A 38 -13.45 -12.46 19.85
CA PHE A 38 -12.34 -13.23 20.40
C PHE A 38 -12.14 -12.99 21.91
N LYS A 39 -12.20 -11.74 22.34
CA LYS A 39 -12.12 -11.32 23.75
C LYS A 39 -13.30 -11.84 24.57
N ALA A 40 -14.51 -11.82 24.03
CA ALA A 40 -15.69 -12.40 24.69
C ALA A 40 -15.66 -13.93 24.78
N LEU A 41 -14.92 -14.60 23.90
CA LEU A 41 -14.68 -16.05 23.93
C LEU A 41 -13.44 -16.45 24.76
N THR A 42 -12.55 -15.50 25.09
CA THR A 42 -11.35 -15.74 25.90
C THR A 42 -11.70 -15.76 27.39
N TYR A 43 -11.23 -16.78 28.11
CA TYR A 43 -11.47 -16.88 29.55
C TYR A 43 -10.66 -15.83 30.31
N LEU A 44 -11.33 -14.98 31.09
CA LEU A 44 -10.72 -14.07 32.06
C LEU A 44 -10.88 -14.64 33.47
N GLU A 45 -9.78 -14.72 34.21
CA GLU A 45 -9.81 -15.17 35.60
C GLU A 45 -10.65 -14.22 36.50
N PRO A 46 -11.45 -14.75 37.45
CA PRO A 46 -12.49 -13.98 38.13
C PRO A 46 -12.02 -13.16 39.37
N TRP A 47 -10.72 -13.04 39.62
CA TRP A 47 -10.15 -12.26 40.73
C TRP A 47 -9.67 -10.87 40.30
N ALA A 48 -9.43 -9.98 41.27
CA ALA A 48 -9.18 -8.55 41.03
C ALA A 48 -7.97 -8.24 40.12
N ASP A 49 -6.95 -9.10 40.16
CA ASP A 49 -5.74 -9.03 39.31
C ASP A 49 -5.69 -10.20 38.29
N GLY A 50 -6.86 -10.74 37.92
CA GLY A 50 -7.00 -11.87 37.01
C GLY A 50 -6.54 -11.57 35.58
N VAL A 51 -5.99 -12.58 34.92
CA VAL A 51 -5.45 -12.47 33.55
C VAL A 51 -6.32 -13.21 32.53
N TYR A 52 -6.18 -12.87 31.25
CA TYR A 52 -6.81 -13.61 30.17
C TYR A 52 -6.03 -14.90 29.88
N ILE A 53 -6.70 -16.02 29.67
CA ILE A 53 -6.10 -17.31 29.33
C ILE A 53 -6.45 -17.67 27.89
N ILE A 54 -5.44 -17.63 27.00
CA ILE A 54 -5.56 -18.06 25.60
C ILE A 54 -5.07 -19.51 25.44
N ASN A 55 -5.65 -20.22 24.47
CA ASN A 55 -5.35 -21.62 24.14
C ASN A 55 -5.46 -22.66 25.29
N GLY A 56 -5.95 -22.25 26.46
CA GLY A 56 -6.22 -23.11 27.63
C GLY A 56 -5.15 -23.08 28.72
N ASP A 57 -3.96 -22.53 28.46
CA ASP A 57 -2.83 -22.53 29.41
C ASP A 57 -1.94 -21.28 29.41
N THR A 58 -2.12 -20.35 28.46
CA THR A 58 -1.21 -19.22 28.25
C THR A 58 -1.78 -17.92 28.83
N PRO A 59 -1.16 -17.31 29.87
CA PRO A 59 -1.68 -16.11 30.52
C PRO A 59 -1.27 -14.81 29.83
N VAL A 60 -2.23 -13.88 29.69
CA VAL A 60 -2.09 -12.58 29.03
C VAL A 60 -2.61 -11.47 29.94
N HIS A 61 -1.69 -10.61 30.37
CA HIS A 61 -1.87 -9.76 31.55
C HIS A 61 -2.77 -8.52 31.39
N ASN A 62 -3.20 -8.17 30.17
CA ASN A 62 -4.11 -7.05 29.93
C ASN A 62 -4.71 -7.11 28.52
N GLU A 63 -5.76 -6.31 28.30
CA GLU A 63 -6.50 -6.24 27.05
C GLU A 63 -5.65 -5.83 25.84
N LYS A 64 -4.62 -4.98 26.01
CA LYS A 64 -3.72 -4.59 24.93
C LYS A 64 -2.83 -5.76 24.49
N ALA A 65 -2.30 -6.53 25.43
CA ALA A 65 -1.57 -7.76 25.11
C ALA A 65 -2.49 -8.81 24.48
N LEU A 66 -3.76 -8.92 24.92
CA LEU A 66 -4.75 -9.79 24.29
C LEU A 66 -5.08 -9.35 22.84
N TYR A 67 -5.08 -8.04 22.57
CA TYR A 67 -5.24 -7.48 21.23
C TYR A 67 -4.03 -7.79 20.34
N GLU A 68 -2.82 -7.78 20.89
CA GLU A 68 -1.58 -8.12 20.19
C GLU A 68 -1.53 -9.63 19.83
N GLU A 69 -1.97 -10.51 20.73
CA GLU A 69 -2.14 -11.95 20.45
C GLU A 69 -3.29 -12.21 19.45
N TRP A 70 -4.42 -11.49 19.55
CA TRP A 70 -5.50 -11.57 18.56
C TRP A 70 -5.04 -11.16 17.16
N LEU A 71 -4.26 -10.07 17.05
CA LEU A 71 -3.65 -9.64 15.80
C LEU A 71 -2.66 -10.69 15.25
N ALA A 72 -1.91 -11.39 16.11
CA ALA A 72 -1.00 -12.45 15.69
C ALA A 72 -1.73 -13.70 15.15
N ILE A 73 -2.95 -13.98 15.63
CA ILE A 73 -3.74 -15.16 15.25
C ILE A 73 -4.71 -14.85 14.08
N TYR A 74 -5.26 -13.64 13.98
CA TYR A 74 -6.33 -13.26 13.04
C TYR A 74 -6.04 -12.01 12.19
N GLY A 75 -4.87 -11.37 12.30
CA GLY A 75 -4.53 -10.12 11.60
C GLY A 75 -3.72 -10.29 10.31
N GLY A 76 -4.34 -10.01 9.15
CA GLY A 76 -3.65 -9.97 7.84
C GLY A 76 -2.63 -8.82 7.68
N GLN A 77 -1.61 -9.01 6.82
CA GLN A 77 -0.32 -8.25 6.77
C GLN A 77 -0.04 -7.60 5.39
N GLU A 78 1.08 -6.86 5.09
CA GLU A 78 1.37 -6.00 3.87
C GLU A 78 2.55 -6.31 2.85
N LEU A 79 2.60 -5.69 1.64
CA LEU A 79 3.53 -5.87 0.47
C LEU A 79 4.07 -4.51 -0.04
N ILE A 80 5.28 -4.42 -0.64
CA ILE A 80 6.09 -3.18 -0.58
C ILE A 80 6.78 -2.63 -1.87
N VAL A 81 6.98 -1.30 -1.91
CA VAL A 81 7.76 -0.54 -2.92
C VAL A 81 9.00 0.14 -2.32
N ASN A 82 10.11 0.15 -3.06
CA ASN A 82 11.35 0.81 -2.65
C ASN A 82 11.21 2.34 -2.61
N THR A 83 11.84 2.98 -1.64
CA THR A 83 11.89 4.45 -1.50
C THR A 83 13.34 4.95 -1.42
N SER A 84 13.57 6.18 -1.88
CA SER A 84 14.87 6.85 -1.80
C SER A 84 14.64 8.26 -1.28
N GLY A 85 15.07 8.54 -0.05
CA GLY A 85 14.77 9.82 0.61
C GLY A 85 13.28 10.02 0.90
N GLY A 86 12.54 8.93 1.15
CA GLY A 86 11.09 8.96 1.43
C GLY A 86 10.18 9.06 0.20
N VAL A 87 10.73 8.99 -1.02
CA VAL A 87 9.96 9.02 -2.27
C VAL A 87 10.08 7.67 -2.99
N ASP A 88 8.94 7.14 -3.49
CA ASP A 88 8.89 5.91 -4.32
C ASP A 88 9.90 5.96 -5.46
N THR A 89 10.76 4.93 -5.57
CA THR A 89 11.62 4.76 -6.75
C THR A 89 10.83 4.05 -7.84
N LYS A 90 9.97 4.81 -8.53
CA LYS A 90 9.10 4.32 -9.60
C LYS A 90 9.29 5.08 -10.90
N TRP A 91 8.84 4.51 -12.01
CA TRP A 91 8.82 5.18 -13.31
C TRP A 91 7.73 6.26 -13.37
N SER A 92 7.97 7.33 -14.14
CA SER A 92 6.93 8.30 -14.47
C SER A 92 5.84 7.67 -15.35
N ASP A 93 4.66 8.31 -15.41
CA ASP A 93 3.53 7.82 -16.22
C ASP A 93 3.85 7.70 -17.71
N THR A 94 4.83 8.45 -18.22
CA THR A 94 5.33 8.31 -19.60
C THR A 94 6.34 7.18 -19.72
N GLN A 95 7.25 7.02 -18.75
CA GLN A 95 8.31 6.00 -18.82
C GLN A 95 7.79 4.58 -18.60
N LYS A 96 6.81 4.39 -17.70
CA LYS A 96 6.24 3.07 -17.39
C LYS A 96 5.63 2.39 -18.62
N LEU A 97 5.20 3.18 -19.61
CA LEU A 97 4.61 2.71 -20.87
C LEU A 97 5.63 2.57 -22.02
N ASN A 98 6.92 2.81 -21.76
CA ASN A 98 7.99 2.83 -22.74
C ASN A 98 9.30 2.26 -22.14
N LEU A 99 9.20 1.13 -21.44
CA LEU A 99 10.33 0.44 -20.81
C LEU A 99 11.10 -0.35 -21.87
N THR A 100 11.85 0.35 -22.72
CA THR A 100 12.61 -0.26 -23.81
C THR A 100 13.79 -1.09 -23.29
N TYR A 101 13.98 -2.28 -23.84
CA TYR A 101 15.08 -3.18 -23.48
C TYR A 101 15.67 -3.90 -24.69
N CYS A 102 16.83 -4.51 -24.51
CA CYS A 102 17.49 -5.37 -25.49
C CYS A 102 17.89 -6.70 -24.84
N VAL A 103 18.09 -7.75 -25.65
CA VAL A 103 18.53 -9.07 -25.20
C VAL A 103 19.78 -9.46 -25.99
N SER A 104 20.93 -9.47 -25.31
CA SER A 104 22.23 -9.62 -25.96
C SER A 104 22.37 -10.92 -26.75
N ASP A 105 22.92 -10.84 -27.97
CA ASP A 105 23.28 -12.02 -28.77
C ASP A 105 24.32 -12.92 -28.08
N THR A 106 25.03 -12.41 -27.08
CA THR A 106 26.01 -13.18 -26.28
C THR A 106 25.40 -14.31 -25.45
N PHE A 107 24.08 -14.37 -25.28
CA PHE A 107 23.39 -15.55 -24.73
C PHE A 107 23.52 -16.81 -25.63
N GLY A 108 23.88 -16.64 -26.91
CA GLY A 108 24.08 -17.75 -27.85
C GLY A 108 22.86 -18.67 -27.91
N ALA A 109 23.07 -19.97 -27.73
CA ALA A 109 22.01 -20.98 -27.77
C ALA A 109 20.89 -20.77 -26.72
N ASN A 110 21.15 -20.05 -25.63
CA ASN A 110 20.12 -19.75 -24.63
C ASN A 110 19.27 -18.51 -24.98
N LYS A 111 19.63 -17.71 -26.00
CA LYS A 111 18.91 -16.46 -26.34
C LYS A 111 17.42 -16.68 -26.57
N THR A 112 17.03 -17.73 -27.30
CA THR A 112 15.61 -18.04 -27.55
C THR A 112 14.84 -18.37 -26.27
N LYS A 113 15.48 -19.00 -25.28
CA LYS A 113 14.87 -19.24 -23.95
C LYS A 113 14.66 -17.94 -23.20
N VAL A 114 15.65 -17.03 -23.21
CA VAL A 114 15.54 -15.72 -22.57
C VAL A 114 14.43 -14.88 -23.21
N LEU A 115 14.35 -14.84 -24.54
CA LEU A 115 13.27 -14.14 -25.25
C LEU A 115 11.89 -14.69 -24.88
N ALA A 116 11.71 -16.02 -24.87
CA ALA A 116 10.45 -16.64 -24.47
C ALA A 116 10.10 -16.43 -22.98
N ALA A 117 11.10 -16.37 -22.10
CA ALA A 117 10.91 -16.07 -20.68
C ALA A 117 10.51 -14.61 -20.45
N PHE A 118 11.15 -13.67 -21.14
CA PHE A 118 10.78 -12.25 -21.11
C PHE A 118 9.38 -12.01 -21.66
N ASP A 119 9.06 -12.57 -22.83
CA ASP A 119 7.73 -12.47 -23.46
C ASP A 119 6.61 -12.91 -22.50
N LYS A 120 6.79 -14.05 -21.80
CA LYS A 120 5.85 -14.48 -20.74
C LYS A 120 5.85 -13.53 -19.54
N ALA A 121 7.01 -13.14 -19.02
CA ALA A 121 7.13 -12.30 -17.83
C ALA A 121 6.54 -10.89 -18.01
N THR A 122 6.53 -10.36 -19.25
CA THR A 122 5.88 -9.10 -19.58
C THR A 122 4.41 -9.35 -19.94
N THR A 123 4.13 -10.07 -21.04
CA THR A 123 2.79 -10.14 -21.65
C THR A 123 1.79 -11.00 -20.87
N LEU A 124 2.25 -12.01 -20.12
CA LEU A 124 1.43 -12.85 -19.24
C LEU A 124 1.69 -12.57 -17.75
N GLY A 125 2.63 -11.68 -17.45
CA GLY A 125 3.06 -11.26 -16.12
C GLY A 125 2.58 -9.85 -15.80
N TRP A 126 3.50 -8.88 -15.86
CA TRP A 126 3.24 -7.52 -15.36
C TRP A 126 2.28 -6.68 -16.23
N GLU A 127 2.27 -6.83 -17.56
CA GLU A 127 1.49 -5.97 -18.47
C GLU A 127 -0.02 -6.28 -18.45
N VAL A 128 -0.37 -7.53 -18.18
CA VAL A 128 -1.77 -7.96 -17.91
C VAL A 128 -2.20 -7.74 -16.47
N ARG A 129 -1.32 -7.22 -15.61
CA ARG A 129 -1.59 -6.94 -14.19
C ARG A 129 -1.57 -5.46 -13.83
N GLY A 130 -0.74 -4.65 -14.49
CA GLY A 130 -0.73 -3.20 -14.30
C GLY A 130 -0.40 -2.41 -15.55
N ASN A 131 -0.52 -1.08 -15.45
CA ASN A 131 -0.38 -0.14 -16.56
C ASN A 131 1.09 0.15 -16.90
N VAL A 132 1.80 -0.88 -17.38
CA VAL A 132 3.20 -0.86 -17.80
C VAL A 132 3.35 -1.50 -19.18
N ASN A 133 4.44 -1.19 -19.89
CA ASN A 133 4.71 -1.74 -21.22
C ASN A 133 6.23 -1.81 -21.46
N PHE A 134 6.73 -3.02 -21.71
CA PHE A 134 8.11 -3.40 -21.93
C PHE A 134 8.36 -3.68 -23.41
N ILE A 135 9.23 -2.90 -24.03
CA ILE A 135 9.39 -2.92 -25.50
C ILE A 135 10.76 -3.51 -25.86
N HIS A 136 10.78 -4.72 -26.41
CA HIS A 136 12.02 -5.32 -26.92
C HIS A 136 12.47 -4.63 -28.21
N LEU A 137 13.60 -3.94 -28.17
CA LEU A 137 14.23 -3.33 -29.34
C LEU A 137 15.28 -4.27 -29.93
N THR A 138 14.84 -5.26 -30.71
CA THR A 138 15.71 -6.24 -31.41
C THR A 138 16.89 -5.62 -32.15
N ALA A 139 16.70 -4.44 -32.75
CA ALA A 139 17.76 -3.67 -33.42
C ALA A 139 18.94 -3.25 -32.51
N GLN A 140 18.79 -3.38 -31.19
CA GLN A 140 19.81 -3.05 -30.19
C GLN A 140 20.52 -4.30 -29.62
N ASP A 141 20.08 -5.51 -29.97
CA ASP A 141 20.56 -6.76 -29.36
C ASP A 141 22.06 -7.02 -29.56
N ALA A 142 22.57 -6.76 -30.77
CA ALA A 142 23.98 -6.92 -31.11
C ALA A 142 24.90 -5.99 -30.30
N ASN A 143 24.38 -4.85 -29.84
CA ASN A 143 25.08 -3.87 -29.00
C ASN A 143 24.44 -3.73 -27.61
N CYS A 144 23.79 -4.80 -27.12
CA CYS A 144 23.07 -4.78 -25.86
C CYS A 144 24.05 -4.76 -24.68
N THR A 145 24.27 -3.56 -24.12
CA THR A 145 25.33 -3.26 -23.15
C THR A 145 24.88 -2.18 -22.16
N ALA A 146 25.56 -2.10 -21.01
CA ALA A 146 25.35 -1.07 -19.99
C ALA A 146 25.50 0.37 -20.51
N SER A 147 26.28 0.56 -21.58
CA SER A 147 26.50 1.84 -22.27
C SER A 147 25.44 2.19 -23.33
N ASN A 148 24.55 1.26 -23.71
CA ASN A 148 23.57 1.51 -24.76
C ASN A 148 22.39 2.36 -24.24
N THR A 149 22.42 3.66 -24.55
CA THR A 149 21.39 4.64 -24.15
C THR A 149 20.12 4.61 -24.98
N ASN A 150 20.04 3.80 -26.05
CA ASN A 150 18.83 3.65 -26.86
C ASN A 150 17.75 2.79 -26.18
N VAL A 151 18.11 2.10 -25.10
CA VAL A 151 17.22 1.30 -24.24
C VAL A 151 17.27 1.81 -22.79
N VAL A 152 16.17 1.62 -22.06
CA VAL A 152 16.09 1.91 -20.62
C VAL A 152 17.02 1.00 -19.81
N PHE A 153 17.12 -0.27 -20.20
CA PHE A 153 17.99 -1.29 -19.59
C PHE A 153 18.47 -2.36 -20.60
N ASP A 154 19.55 -3.06 -20.27
CA ASP A 154 20.11 -4.18 -21.05
C ASP A 154 19.95 -5.53 -20.34
N VAL A 155 19.66 -6.59 -21.10
CA VAL A 155 19.61 -7.97 -20.61
C VAL A 155 20.82 -8.74 -21.15
N ARG A 156 21.65 -9.29 -20.25
CA ARG A 156 22.93 -9.94 -20.61
C ARG A 156 23.19 -11.22 -19.81
N PRO A 157 23.94 -12.19 -20.38
CA PRO A 157 24.44 -13.33 -19.63
C PRO A 157 25.52 -12.90 -18.63
N VAL A 158 25.67 -13.69 -17.58
CA VAL A 158 26.82 -13.67 -16.68
C VAL A 158 27.19 -15.11 -16.29
N ASN A 159 28.39 -15.29 -15.74
CA ASN A 159 28.78 -16.53 -15.09
C ASN A 159 29.47 -16.20 -13.76
N VAL A 160 28.67 -16.01 -12.72
CA VAL A 160 29.10 -15.91 -11.31
C VAL A 160 29.06 -17.27 -10.59
N GLY A 161 28.66 -18.35 -11.28
CA GLY A 161 28.63 -19.69 -10.71
C GLY A 161 27.52 -19.87 -9.67
N GLY A 162 26.31 -19.42 -9.99
CA GLY A 162 25.13 -19.62 -9.12
C GLY A 162 25.10 -18.80 -7.82
N GLN A 163 25.92 -17.74 -7.68
CA GLN A 163 25.77 -16.77 -6.58
C GLN A 163 24.41 -16.07 -6.59
N TYR A 164 23.79 -15.98 -7.77
CA TYR A 164 22.39 -15.66 -7.98
C TYR A 164 21.92 -16.34 -9.28
N LEU A 165 20.61 -16.53 -9.47
CA LEU A 165 20.03 -17.03 -10.72
C LEU A 165 19.89 -15.89 -11.73
N ALA A 166 19.34 -14.76 -11.28
CA ALA A 166 19.38 -13.50 -11.98
C ALA A 166 19.55 -12.35 -10.98
N ARG A 167 19.71 -11.12 -11.49
CA ARG A 167 19.58 -9.88 -10.72
C ARG A 167 19.17 -8.72 -11.61
N ALA A 168 18.49 -7.72 -11.03
CA ALA A 168 18.07 -6.51 -11.71
C ALA A 168 18.62 -5.23 -11.03
N PHE A 169 17.77 -4.20 -10.98
CA PHE A 169 18.05 -2.81 -10.62
C PHE A 169 16.74 -2.11 -10.24
N PHE A 170 16.81 -0.96 -9.57
CA PHE A 170 15.66 -0.09 -9.29
C PHE A 170 15.59 1.10 -10.26
N PRO A 171 14.38 1.68 -10.51
CA PRO A 171 14.18 2.77 -11.49
C PRO A 171 15.10 3.99 -11.32
N ASN A 172 15.49 4.32 -10.09
CA ASN A 172 16.38 5.46 -9.77
C ASN A 172 17.88 5.17 -10.02
N ASN A 173 18.28 3.94 -10.36
CA ASN A 173 19.68 3.65 -10.69
C ASN A 173 20.11 4.33 -12.00
N ALA A 174 21.37 4.77 -12.06
CA ALA A 174 22.00 5.30 -13.26
C ALA A 174 21.95 4.29 -14.42
N ARG A 175 21.86 4.75 -15.68
CA ARG A 175 21.68 3.88 -16.86
C ARG A 175 22.71 2.74 -16.92
N SER A 176 23.97 3.01 -16.61
CA SER A 176 25.05 2.01 -16.57
C SER A 176 24.78 0.84 -15.60
N SER A 177 23.99 1.06 -14.55
CA SER A 177 23.61 0.04 -13.58
C SER A 177 22.24 -0.60 -13.86
N ARG A 178 21.46 -0.07 -14.81
CA ARG A 178 20.17 -0.65 -15.21
C ARG A 178 20.36 -1.82 -16.16
N ASN A 179 20.58 -3.00 -15.59
CA ASN A 179 20.76 -4.24 -16.33
C ASN A 179 20.12 -5.42 -15.60
N VAL A 180 19.49 -6.32 -16.36
CA VAL A 180 19.11 -7.65 -15.88
C VAL A 180 20.23 -8.60 -16.29
N LEU A 181 20.94 -9.17 -15.31
CA LEU A 181 21.95 -10.21 -15.57
C LEU A 181 21.40 -11.57 -15.19
N ILE A 182 21.50 -12.53 -16.11
CA ILE A 182 21.05 -13.91 -15.91
C ILE A 182 22.28 -14.81 -15.86
N ASP A 183 22.43 -15.58 -14.78
CA ASP A 183 23.53 -16.54 -14.62
C ASP A 183 23.29 -17.81 -15.44
N ASN A 184 24.37 -18.50 -15.79
CA ASN A 184 24.30 -19.80 -16.45
C ASN A 184 23.50 -20.85 -15.67
N THR A 185 23.46 -20.81 -14.34
CA THR A 185 22.67 -21.77 -13.54
C THR A 185 21.15 -21.57 -13.64
N ALA A 186 20.66 -20.41 -14.09
CA ALA A 186 19.23 -20.19 -14.35
C ALA A 186 18.69 -20.99 -15.55
N PHE A 187 19.58 -21.65 -16.31
CA PHE A 187 19.21 -22.53 -17.43
C PHE A 187 19.34 -24.02 -17.09
N ASP A 188 19.60 -24.39 -15.83
CA ASP A 188 19.66 -25.79 -15.39
C ASP A 188 18.28 -26.46 -15.57
N PRO A 189 18.16 -27.55 -16.36
CA PRO A 189 16.88 -28.23 -16.56
C PRO A 189 16.30 -28.89 -15.30
N ASN A 190 17.08 -29.02 -14.21
CA ASN A 190 16.63 -29.53 -12.92
C ASN A 190 16.15 -28.43 -11.96
N LEU A 191 16.25 -27.16 -12.35
CA LEU A 191 15.79 -26.04 -11.53
C LEU A 191 14.26 -26.09 -11.41
N THR A 192 13.75 -26.10 -10.18
CA THR A 192 12.30 -26.14 -9.89
C THR A 192 11.57 -24.86 -10.27
N TRP A 193 12.31 -23.78 -10.52
CA TRP A 193 11.80 -22.46 -10.84
C TRP A 193 11.83 -22.19 -12.35
N PRO A 194 10.67 -21.96 -12.99
CA PRO A 194 10.61 -21.58 -14.39
C PRO A 194 11.37 -20.27 -14.65
N LEU A 195 12.13 -20.20 -15.75
CA LEU A 195 12.91 -19.02 -16.10
C LEU A 195 12.02 -17.78 -16.26
N GLU A 196 10.82 -17.93 -16.80
CA GLU A 196 9.82 -16.85 -16.89
C GLU A 196 9.45 -16.24 -15.53
N ASN A 197 9.40 -17.04 -14.46
CA ASN A 197 9.03 -16.58 -13.13
C ASN A 197 10.22 -15.91 -12.42
N ILE A 198 11.44 -16.40 -12.66
CA ILE A 198 12.67 -15.72 -12.24
C ILE A 198 12.77 -14.34 -12.93
N ILE A 199 12.49 -14.27 -14.24
CA ILE A 199 12.47 -12.98 -14.94
C ILE A 199 11.32 -12.07 -14.47
N ALA A 200 10.15 -12.62 -14.14
CA ALA A 200 9.04 -11.84 -13.57
C ALA A 200 9.44 -11.16 -12.26
N HIS A 201 10.12 -11.88 -11.36
CA HIS A 201 10.71 -11.34 -10.13
C HIS A 201 11.68 -10.18 -10.41
N GLU A 202 12.66 -10.39 -11.31
CA GLU A 202 13.63 -9.37 -11.68
C GLU A 202 12.99 -8.11 -12.30
N LEU A 203 11.95 -8.29 -13.11
CA LEU A 203 11.17 -7.20 -13.66
C LEU A 203 10.37 -6.46 -12.57
N GLY A 204 10.02 -7.12 -11.46
CA GLY A 204 9.41 -6.47 -10.30
C GLY A 204 10.34 -5.44 -9.65
N HIS A 205 11.62 -5.76 -9.49
CA HIS A 205 12.64 -4.77 -9.08
C HIS A 205 12.81 -3.65 -10.10
N ALA A 206 12.86 -3.99 -11.40
CA ALA A 206 12.93 -3.01 -12.47
C ALA A 206 11.71 -2.07 -12.51
N LEU A 207 10.59 -2.46 -11.89
CA LEU A 207 9.39 -1.65 -11.65
C LEU A 207 9.37 -0.92 -10.30
N GLY A 208 10.27 -1.25 -9.36
CA GLY A 208 10.41 -0.60 -8.06
C GLY A 208 9.98 -1.42 -6.85
N PHE A 209 9.46 -2.65 -7.03
CA PHE A 209 9.06 -3.52 -5.90
C PHE A 209 10.28 -4.09 -5.18
N ARG A 210 10.21 -4.19 -3.85
CA ARG A 210 11.24 -4.86 -3.04
C ARG A 210 10.83 -6.29 -2.71
N HIS A 211 11.77 -7.04 -2.14
CA HIS A 211 11.46 -8.35 -1.60
C HIS A 211 10.54 -8.26 -0.38
N GLU A 212 9.51 -9.09 -0.39
CA GLU A 212 8.59 -9.25 0.73
C GLU A 212 9.25 -9.67 2.03
N HIS A 213 10.37 -10.41 1.96
CA HIS A 213 11.07 -10.88 3.14
C HIS A 213 11.76 -9.77 3.96
N THR A 214 11.89 -8.55 3.41
CA THR A 214 12.47 -7.39 4.13
C THR A 214 11.55 -6.85 5.22
N ARG A 215 10.30 -7.30 5.23
CA ARG A 215 9.28 -6.93 6.20
C ARG A 215 9.46 -7.76 7.47
N PRO A 216 9.32 -7.18 8.68
CA PRO A 216 9.46 -7.92 9.95
C PRO A 216 8.61 -9.19 10.03
N GLU A 217 7.45 -9.20 9.36
CA GLU A 217 6.52 -10.33 9.31
C GLU A 217 7.04 -11.59 8.60
N SER A 218 8.13 -11.50 7.84
CA SER A 218 8.80 -12.68 7.29
C SER A 218 9.37 -13.59 8.39
N GLY A 219 9.73 -13.01 9.54
CA GLY A 219 10.43 -13.69 10.64
C GLY A 219 11.82 -14.24 10.27
N ALA A 220 12.29 -14.01 9.04
CA ALA A 220 13.54 -14.55 8.50
C ALA A 220 14.10 -13.66 7.40
N CYS A 221 15.41 -13.39 7.47
CA CYS A 221 16.14 -12.41 6.65
C CYS A 221 15.67 -10.96 6.89
N PHE A 222 16.57 -10.01 6.63
CA PHE A 222 16.28 -8.58 6.66
C PHE A 222 17.30 -7.86 5.76
N GLU A 223 16.84 -6.88 4.97
CA GLU A 223 17.71 -6.04 4.15
C GLU A 223 17.81 -4.63 4.75
N ASP A 224 16.73 -3.85 4.65
CA ASP A 224 16.63 -2.48 5.17
C ASP A 224 15.16 -2.02 5.26
N ASN A 225 14.95 -0.78 5.75
CA ASN A 225 13.64 -0.15 5.95
C ASN A 225 13.29 0.93 4.90
N ASN A 226 14.00 1.00 3.77
CA ASN A 226 13.79 2.04 2.74
C ASN A 226 12.65 1.66 1.79
N TRP A 227 11.46 1.43 2.33
CA TRP A 227 10.28 1.02 1.58
C TRP A 227 8.99 1.51 2.24
N ARG A 228 7.88 1.40 1.51
CA ARG A 228 6.52 1.55 2.07
C ARG A 228 5.59 0.44 1.51
N PRO A 229 4.51 0.09 2.21
CA PRO A 229 3.55 -0.88 1.68
C PRO A 229 2.68 -0.34 0.54
N LEU A 230 2.02 -1.26 -0.17
CA LEU A 230 1.18 -1.13 -1.36
C LEU A 230 -0.06 -2.04 -1.32
N THR A 231 0.07 -3.29 -0.84
CA THR A 231 -1.03 -4.26 -0.67
C THR A 231 -0.84 -5.06 0.60
N PRO A 232 -1.65 -6.11 0.85
CA PRO A 232 -1.33 -7.12 1.85
C PRO A 232 -0.09 -8.02 1.49
N TYR A 233 0.56 -8.65 2.48
CA TYR A 233 1.79 -9.48 2.47
C TYR A 233 1.50 -10.82 1.85
N ASP A 234 2.52 -11.32 1.20
CA ASP A 234 2.41 -12.54 0.46
C ASP A 234 3.70 -13.34 0.51
N SER A 235 3.75 -14.29 1.46
CA SER A 235 4.80 -15.31 1.45
C SER A 235 4.87 -16.10 0.13
N ALA A 236 3.79 -16.10 -0.68
CA ALA A 236 3.74 -16.74 -1.98
C ALA A 236 4.00 -15.79 -3.18
N SER A 237 4.16 -14.47 -2.96
CA SER A 237 4.40 -13.48 -4.02
C SER A 237 5.60 -13.83 -4.89
N VAL A 238 5.53 -13.43 -6.16
CA VAL A 238 6.67 -13.47 -7.08
C VAL A 238 7.91 -12.78 -6.49
N MET A 239 7.74 -11.79 -5.61
CA MET A 239 8.81 -11.03 -4.94
C MET A 239 9.33 -11.67 -3.64
N HIS A 240 8.87 -12.86 -3.25
CA HIS A 240 9.32 -13.53 -2.03
C HIS A 240 10.46 -14.56 -2.27
N TYR A 241 11.38 -14.67 -1.31
CA TYR A 241 12.43 -15.70 -1.29
C TYR A 241 12.06 -16.88 -0.38
N PRO A 242 12.09 -18.15 -0.83
CA PRO A 242 11.78 -19.30 0.02
C PRO A 242 12.72 -19.50 1.19
N GLN A 243 14.02 -19.23 0.99
CA GLN A 243 15.04 -19.30 2.04
C GLN A 243 14.84 -18.28 3.17
N CYS A 244 13.87 -17.38 3.02
CA CYS A 244 13.45 -16.38 3.99
C CYS A 244 11.97 -16.52 4.39
N ASN A 245 11.45 -17.77 4.44
CA ASN A 245 10.05 -18.14 4.71
C ASN A 245 9.03 -17.88 3.58
N GLY A 246 9.49 -17.72 2.33
CA GLY A 246 8.59 -17.74 1.17
C GLY A 246 7.96 -19.12 0.96
N THR A 247 6.65 -19.16 0.78
CA THR A 247 5.87 -20.38 0.52
C THR A 247 5.72 -20.69 -0.98
N SER A 248 6.11 -19.76 -1.86
CA SER A 248 6.08 -19.96 -3.31
C SER A 248 7.09 -21.03 -3.76
N SER A 249 6.59 -22.16 -4.26
CA SER A 249 7.44 -23.24 -4.78
C SER A 249 8.02 -22.95 -6.17
N ASN A 250 7.48 -21.97 -6.89
CA ASN A 250 7.79 -21.68 -8.29
C ASN A 250 7.84 -20.18 -8.66
N LEU A 251 7.69 -19.24 -7.72
CA LEU A 251 7.59 -17.79 -7.97
C LEU A 251 6.45 -17.42 -8.95
N ALA A 252 5.32 -18.12 -8.91
CA ALA A 252 4.15 -17.69 -9.69
C ALA A 252 3.54 -16.40 -9.10
N PHE A 253 3.07 -15.52 -9.98
CA PHE A 253 2.31 -14.32 -9.60
C PHE A 253 1.06 -14.65 -8.78
N THR A 254 0.80 -13.85 -7.75
CA THR A 254 -0.43 -13.90 -6.96
C THR A 254 -1.41 -12.77 -7.34
N GLN A 255 -2.56 -12.74 -6.67
CA GLN A 255 -3.46 -11.57 -6.75
C GLN A 255 -2.84 -10.34 -6.09
N ARG A 256 -2.03 -10.49 -5.03
CA ARG A 256 -1.42 -9.35 -4.33
C ARG A 256 -0.37 -8.65 -5.16
N ASP A 257 0.43 -9.41 -5.92
CA ASP A 257 1.32 -8.84 -6.94
C ASP A 257 0.55 -7.97 -7.95
N THR A 258 -0.65 -8.42 -8.33
CA THR A 258 -1.55 -7.69 -9.25
C THR A 258 -2.07 -6.41 -8.60
N ASP A 259 -2.61 -6.49 -7.39
CA ASP A 259 -3.12 -5.34 -6.65
C ASP A 259 -2.01 -4.28 -6.43
N GLY A 260 -0.76 -4.70 -6.26
CA GLY A 260 0.39 -3.85 -5.97
C GLY A 260 0.87 -3.05 -7.17
N ILE A 261 0.91 -3.69 -8.35
CA ILE A 261 1.19 -2.96 -9.59
C ILE A 261 0.02 -2.05 -9.99
N VAL A 262 -1.23 -2.43 -9.70
CA VAL A 262 -2.39 -1.53 -9.87
C VAL A 262 -2.28 -0.32 -8.93
N ALA A 263 -1.89 -0.50 -7.67
CA ALA A 263 -1.69 0.60 -6.72
C ALA A 263 -0.52 1.53 -7.12
N LEU A 264 0.58 0.99 -7.66
CA LEU A 264 1.76 1.77 -8.02
C LEU A 264 1.65 2.50 -9.37
N TYR A 265 1.04 1.84 -10.37
CA TYR A 265 1.03 2.28 -11.76
C TYR A 265 -0.36 2.36 -12.43
N GLY A 266 -1.41 1.76 -11.86
CA GLY A 266 -2.76 1.70 -12.41
C GLY A 266 -3.09 0.40 -13.14
N ALA A 267 -4.35 0.23 -13.55
CA ALA A 267 -4.86 -1.01 -14.15
C ALA A 267 -4.41 -1.25 -15.62
N PRO A 268 -4.33 -2.51 -16.07
CA PRO A 268 -4.02 -2.89 -17.46
C PRO A 268 -4.94 -2.24 -18.49
N GLY A 269 -4.46 -2.13 -19.74
CA GLY A 269 -5.26 -1.59 -20.84
C GLY A 269 -5.63 -0.11 -20.68
N GLY A 270 -4.96 0.59 -19.77
CA GLY A 270 -5.06 2.03 -19.61
C GLY A 270 -4.54 2.73 -20.86
N ASN A 271 -5.44 3.04 -21.80
CA ASN A 271 -5.30 4.27 -22.59
C ASN A 271 -4.88 5.38 -21.62
N PRO A 272 -3.89 6.22 -21.95
CA PRO A 272 -3.59 7.36 -21.10
C PRO A 272 -4.90 8.11 -20.88
N PRO A 273 -5.22 8.55 -19.65
CA PRO A 273 -6.22 9.59 -19.48
C PRO A 273 -5.88 10.68 -20.50
N PRO A 274 -6.86 11.26 -21.22
CA PRO A 274 -6.57 12.43 -22.06
C PRO A 274 -5.76 13.39 -21.20
N PRO A 275 -4.64 13.93 -21.72
CA PRO A 275 -3.62 14.59 -20.90
C PRO A 275 -4.33 15.52 -19.94
N PRO A 276 -4.07 15.40 -18.61
CA PRO A 276 -4.87 16.12 -17.63
C PRO A 276 -4.93 17.57 -18.08
N PRO A 277 -6.14 18.14 -18.27
CA PRO A 277 -6.24 19.53 -18.70
C PRO A 277 -5.34 20.33 -17.78
N PRO A 278 -4.45 21.20 -18.33
CA PRO A 278 -3.31 21.76 -17.63
C PRO A 278 -3.75 22.19 -16.23
N PRO A 279 -3.11 21.67 -15.16
CA PRO A 279 -3.71 21.46 -13.86
C PRO A 279 -4.56 22.67 -13.49
N PRO A 280 -5.90 22.51 -13.34
CA PRO A 280 -6.85 23.62 -13.38
C PRO A 280 -6.33 24.71 -12.45
N PRO A 281 -5.96 25.89 -13.01
CA PRO A 281 -4.82 26.68 -12.58
C PRO A 281 -4.76 26.75 -11.07
N GLY A 282 -3.73 26.09 -10.51
CA GLY A 282 -3.67 25.65 -9.11
C GLY A 282 -4.32 26.67 -8.19
N GLY A 283 -5.51 26.32 -7.70
CA GLY A 283 -6.42 27.25 -7.07
C GLY A 283 -5.70 27.94 -5.92
N THR A 284 -5.38 29.21 -6.10
CA THR A 284 -4.69 30.02 -5.11
C THR A 284 -5.66 31.08 -4.65
N GLN A 285 -6.10 30.98 -3.41
CA GLN A 285 -6.97 31.96 -2.77
C GLN A 285 -6.20 32.58 -1.61
N THR A 286 -6.18 33.91 -1.57
CA THR A 286 -5.49 34.66 -0.52
C THR A 286 -6.47 35.57 0.19
N TRP A 287 -6.53 35.46 1.52
CA TRP A 287 -7.34 36.33 2.37
C TRP A 287 -6.45 37.06 3.36
N THR A 288 -6.54 38.38 3.36
CA THR A 288 -5.86 39.23 4.33
C THR A 288 -6.86 39.92 5.24
N GLY A 289 -6.41 40.35 6.42
CA GLY A 289 -7.23 41.16 7.32
C GLY A 289 -6.70 41.21 8.74
N SER A 290 -7.50 41.81 9.63
CA SER A 290 -7.23 41.87 11.06
C SER A 290 -8.42 41.36 11.88
N LEU A 291 -8.11 40.90 13.09
CA LEU A 291 -9.09 40.46 14.10
C LEU A 291 -8.81 41.18 15.42
N THR A 292 -9.87 41.60 16.11
CA THR A 292 -9.80 41.90 17.54
C THR A 292 -9.78 40.60 18.34
N GLN A 293 -9.25 40.64 19.56
CA GLN A 293 -9.24 39.49 20.46
C GLN A 293 -10.63 38.85 20.61
N GLY A 294 -10.69 37.51 20.57
CA GLY A 294 -11.89 36.69 20.72
C GLY A 294 -12.78 36.61 19.47
N LEU A 295 -12.42 37.28 18.37
CA LEU A 295 -13.22 37.27 17.14
C LEU A 295 -12.86 36.07 16.25
N PHE A 296 -13.82 35.16 16.09
CA PHE A 296 -13.77 34.08 15.11
C PHE A 296 -14.42 34.53 13.81
N ARG A 297 -13.70 34.46 12.67
CA ARG A 297 -14.20 34.85 11.35
C ARG A 297 -13.96 33.75 10.33
N VAL A 298 -15.00 33.33 9.61
CA VAL A 298 -14.83 32.58 8.37
C VAL A 298 -14.25 33.55 7.33
N VAL A 299 -13.06 33.27 6.82
CA VAL A 299 -12.32 34.13 5.88
C VAL A 299 -12.46 33.66 4.44
N GLY A 300 -12.70 32.37 4.22
CA GLY A 300 -12.92 31.77 2.91
C GLY A 300 -13.86 30.57 2.96
N GLY A 301 -14.56 30.30 1.84
CA GLY A 301 -15.48 29.18 1.71
C GLY A 301 -16.93 29.59 1.43
N PRO A 302 -17.76 28.71 0.82
CA PRO A 302 -17.40 27.41 0.25
C PRO A 302 -16.53 27.59 -0.99
N ILE A 303 -15.38 26.91 -1.03
CA ILE A 303 -14.52 26.86 -2.20
C ILE A 303 -14.56 25.43 -2.71
N ALA A 304 -15.01 25.25 -3.96
CA ALA A 304 -15.13 23.93 -4.57
C ALA A 304 -13.74 23.30 -4.73
N VAL A 305 -13.58 22.07 -4.26
CA VAL A 305 -12.30 21.35 -4.27
C VAL A 305 -12.49 19.91 -4.72
N ARG A 306 -11.50 19.39 -5.45
CA ARG A 306 -11.49 18.03 -5.98
C ARG A 306 -11.09 17.03 -4.88
N SER A 307 -11.94 16.04 -4.64
CA SER A 307 -11.63 14.94 -3.72
C SER A 307 -10.44 14.10 -4.19
N GLY A 308 -9.72 13.49 -3.24
CA GLY A 308 -8.46 12.78 -3.47
C GLY A 308 -7.23 13.67 -3.73
N THR A 309 -7.39 14.99 -3.81
CA THR A 309 -6.26 15.93 -3.99
C THR A 309 -5.75 16.48 -2.66
N THR A 310 -4.58 17.14 -2.67
CA THR A 310 -4.04 17.84 -1.49
C THR A 310 -4.58 19.27 -1.43
N LEU A 311 -5.06 19.65 -0.25
CA LEU A 311 -5.34 21.03 0.15
C LEU A 311 -4.24 21.47 1.12
N THR A 312 -3.49 22.51 0.78
CA THR A 312 -2.57 23.18 1.70
C THR A 312 -3.08 24.58 1.99
N VAL A 313 -3.21 24.92 3.27
CA VAL A 313 -3.58 26.26 3.73
C VAL A 313 -2.50 26.74 4.67
N THR A 314 -1.81 27.81 4.28
CA THR A 314 -0.79 28.48 5.11
C THR A 314 -1.36 29.78 5.66
N MET A 315 -0.89 30.19 6.83
CA MET A 315 -1.15 31.50 7.41
C MET A 315 0.17 32.15 7.81
N THR A 316 0.25 33.47 7.66
CA THR A 316 1.30 34.35 8.17
C THR A 316 0.64 35.60 8.75
N GLY A 317 1.34 36.38 9.58
CA GLY A 317 0.75 37.60 10.13
C GLY A 317 1.43 38.12 11.40
N THR A 318 0.65 38.75 12.28
CA THR A 318 1.13 39.30 13.56
C THR A 318 0.17 38.96 14.70
N GLY A 319 0.71 38.85 15.92
CA GLY A 319 -0.03 38.38 17.09
C GLY A 319 -0.27 36.87 17.05
N ASP A 320 -1.38 36.45 17.64
CA ASP A 320 -1.77 35.05 17.82
C ASP A 320 -3.17 34.80 17.21
N PRO A 321 -3.27 34.68 15.87
CA PRO A 321 -4.42 34.13 15.17
C PRO A 321 -4.28 32.60 14.99
N ASP A 322 -5.37 31.86 15.20
CA ASP A 322 -5.47 30.43 14.92
C ASP A 322 -6.11 30.17 13.54
N LEU A 323 -5.54 29.29 12.74
CA LEU A 323 -6.10 28.79 11.48
C LEU A 323 -7.04 27.62 11.75
N TYR A 324 -8.23 27.67 11.15
CA TYR A 324 -9.19 26.56 11.14
C TYR A 324 -9.59 26.22 9.70
N VAL A 325 -9.43 24.95 9.31
CA VAL A 325 -9.85 24.44 7.98
C VAL A 325 -10.90 23.36 8.17
N ARG A 326 -11.95 23.34 7.35
CA ARG A 326 -12.99 22.29 7.38
C ARG A 326 -13.60 22.01 6.02
N PHE A 327 -13.92 20.75 5.74
CA PHE A 327 -14.64 20.33 4.54
C PHE A 327 -16.17 20.44 4.68
N ASN A 328 -16.87 20.73 3.58
CA ASN A 328 -18.33 20.78 3.39
C ASN A 328 -19.13 21.72 4.32
N SER A 329 -18.52 22.39 5.29
CA SER A 329 -19.18 23.33 6.20
C SER A 329 -18.15 24.28 6.81
N ALA A 330 -18.60 25.47 7.21
CA ALA A 330 -17.77 26.41 7.96
C ALA A 330 -17.17 25.74 9.22
N PRO A 331 -15.89 26.02 9.57
CA PRO A 331 -15.33 25.57 10.82
C PRO A 331 -16.02 26.26 11.99
N THR A 332 -16.03 25.60 13.15
CA THR A 332 -16.30 26.23 14.44
C THR A 332 -15.15 25.88 15.39
N ARG A 333 -15.04 26.58 16.51
CA ARG A 333 -14.06 26.27 17.58
C ARG A 333 -14.07 24.80 18.04
N SER A 334 -15.20 24.11 17.87
CA SER A 334 -15.40 22.70 18.26
C SER A 334 -15.52 21.72 17.07
N ARG A 335 -15.50 22.19 15.83
CA ARG A 335 -15.63 21.35 14.62
C ARG A 335 -14.76 21.88 13.49
N PHE A 336 -13.67 21.18 13.23
CA PHE A 336 -12.69 21.47 12.18
C PHE A 336 -12.08 20.16 11.64
N SER A 337 -11.42 20.25 10.49
CA SER A 337 -10.62 19.17 9.89
C SER A 337 -9.13 19.38 10.14
N CYS A 338 -8.68 20.62 10.30
CA CYS A 338 -7.34 20.95 10.78
C CYS A 338 -7.37 22.27 11.58
N ARG A 339 -6.55 22.33 12.62
CA ARG A 339 -6.21 23.52 13.42
C ARG A 339 -4.84 23.28 14.07
N PRO A 340 -3.74 23.90 13.59
CA PRO A 340 -2.40 23.63 14.10
C PRO A 340 -2.19 24.11 15.55
N TYR A 341 -2.80 25.24 15.90
CA TYR A 341 -2.82 25.84 17.24
C TYR A 341 -1.42 26.10 17.83
N LEU A 342 -0.57 26.70 17.01
CA LEU A 342 0.72 27.27 17.40
C LEU A 342 0.49 28.66 17.99
N SER A 343 1.32 29.06 18.96
CA SER A 343 1.26 30.39 19.59
C SER A 343 1.86 31.50 18.71
N SER A 344 1.58 31.47 17.40
CA SER A 344 2.10 32.41 16.41
C SER A 344 1.24 32.44 15.16
N ALA A 345 1.17 33.60 14.51
CA ALA A 345 0.49 33.78 13.23
C ALA A 345 1.05 32.98 12.03
N THR A 346 2.10 32.15 12.22
CA THR A 346 2.64 31.28 11.16
C THR A 346 2.16 29.85 11.36
N GLU A 347 1.12 29.46 10.64
CA GLU A 347 0.48 28.15 10.75
C GLU A 347 0.35 27.47 9.39
N THR A 348 0.22 26.14 9.36
CA THR A 348 0.01 25.38 8.13
C THR A 348 -0.86 24.16 8.36
N CYS A 349 -1.88 24.01 7.52
CA CYS A 349 -2.71 22.82 7.39
C CYS A 349 -2.45 22.16 6.04
N THR A 350 -1.97 20.91 6.03
CA THR A 350 -1.90 20.07 4.83
C THR A 350 -2.86 18.90 5.01
N LEU A 351 -3.87 18.81 4.14
CA LEU A 351 -4.97 17.85 4.23
C LEU A 351 -5.19 17.14 2.91
N THR A 352 -5.32 15.82 2.93
CA THR A 352 -5.91 15.07 1.82
C THR A 352 -7.41 15.30 1.83
N VAL A 353 -7.97 15.73 0.69
CA VAL A 353 -9.40 16.02 0.55
C VAL A 353 -10.17 14.69 0.49
N PRO A 354 -11.04 14.37 1.45
CA PRO A 354 -11.72 13.06 1.49
C PRO A 354 -12.70 12.89 0.33
N SER A 355 -13.03 11.64 -0.01
CA SER A 355 -13.96 11.29 -1.10
C SER A 355 -15.33 11.96 -1.00
N THR A 356 -15.79 12.23 0.23
CA THR A 356 -17.06 12.89 0.56
C THR A 356 -16.99 14.43 0.55
N ALA A 357 -15.80 15.03 0.41
CA ALA A 357 -15.64 16.48 0.36
C ALA A 357 -15.88 17.03 -1.05
N THR A 358 -16.66 18.10 -1.12
CA THR A 358 -16.99 18.84 -2.35
C THR A 358 -16.56 20.31 -2.28
N SER A 359 -16.37 20.82 -1.06
CA SER A 359 -15.89 22.16 -0.78
C SER A 359 -15.06 22.20 0.51
N PHE A 360 -14.23 23.23 0.65
CA PHE A 360 -13.61 23.59 1.93
C PHE A 360 -13.95 25.02 2.35
N TYR A 361 -13.75 25.26 3.63
CA TYR A 361 -13.89 26.55 4.29
C TYR A 361 -12.66 26.78 5.17
N VAL A 362 -12.30 28.05 5.31
CA VAL A 362 -11.20 28.52 6.14
C VAL A 362 -11.72 29.60 7.08
N ALA A 363 -11.39 29.49 8.35
CA ALA A 363 -11.66 30.50 9.36
C ALA A 363 -10.39 30.83 10.13
N VAL A 364 -10.38 32.01 10.74
CA VAL A 364 -9.32 32.48 11.62
C VAL A 364 -9.93 32.94 12.94
N ASP A 365 -9.32 32.57 14.06
CA ASP A 365 -9.71 33.00 15.41
C ASP A 365 -8.62 33.88 16.01
N GLY A 366 -8.96 35.12 16.39
CA GLY A 366 -7.98 36.02 17.00
C GLY A 366 -7.83 35.76 18.50
N TYR A 367 -6.97 34.81 18.91
CA TYR A 367 -6.69 34.58 20.34
C TYR A 367 -6.13 35.86 21.01
N THR A 368 -5.34 36.63 20.25
CA THR A 368 -5.03 38.04 20.52
C THR A 368 -5.43 38.93 19.33
N ALA A 369 -5.38 40.25 19.53
CA ALA A 369 -5.53 41.20 18.43
C ALA A 369 -4.41 40.98 17.39
N SER A 370 -4.80 40.64 16.17
CA SER A 370 -3.92 40.00 15.20
C SER A 370 -4.15 40.50 13.78
N THR A 371 -3.14 40.31 12.93
CA THR A 371 -3.30 40.39 11.47
C THR A 371 -3.02 39.02 10.86
N TYR A 372 -3.68 38.69 9.75
CA TYR A 372 -3.45 37.46 9.01
C TYR A 372 -3.31 37.73 7.51
N ASN A 373 -2.54 36.87 6.87
CA ASN A 373 -2.47 36.64 5.44
C ASN A 373 -2.50 35.11 5.26
N VAL A 374 -3.66 34.60 4.85
CA VAL A 374 -3.94 33.18 4.66
C VAL A 374 -3.91 32.88 3.18
N THR A 375 -3.12 31.90 2.75
CA THR A 375 -3.07 31.42 1.37
C THR A 375 -3.45 29.94 1.33
N ALA A 376 -4.52 29.62 0.58
CA ALA A 376 -4.89 28.24 0.28
C ALA A 376 -4.47 27.88 -1.15
N THR A 377 -3.70 26.80 -1.30
CA THR A 377 -3.39 26.13 -2.57
C THR A 377 -4.15 24.80 -2.65
N TYR A 378 -4.94 24.64 -3.70
CA TYR A 378 -5.84 23.49 -3.86
C TYR A 378 -6.08 23.14 -5.34
N THR A 379 -6.70 21.99 -5.60
CA THR A 379 -7.21 21.67 -6.94
C THR A 379 -8.69 22.05 -7.02
N PRO A 380 -9.10 23.05 -7.83
CA PRO A 380 -10.51 23.36 -8.04
C PRO A 380 -11.29 22.14 -8.55
N ARG A 381 -12.58 22.07 -8.19
CA ARG A 381 -13.50 21.03 -8.68
C ARG A 381 -14.05 21.36 -10.06
#